data_AF-A0A956H705-F1
#
_entry.id   AF-A0A956H705-F1
#
_cell.length_a   1.000
_cell.length_b   1.000
_cell.length_c   1.000
_cell.angle_alpha   90.00
_cell.angle_beta   90.00
_cell.angle_gamma   90.00
#
_symmetry.space_group_name_H-M   'P 1'
#
loop_
_entity.id
_entity.type
_entity.pdbx_description
1 polymer ?
#
loop_
_entity_poly.entity_id
_entity_poly.type
_entity_poly.pdbx_seq_one_letter_code
_entity_poly.pdbx_strand_id
1 'polypeptide(L)'
;MAVDRPPAGAGGLPALAVAVNETLRKIGARRGLRLLRQANQVEGFDCPGCAWPEPATPPSRLAVCESGIRAIVDEQGPRRAGPNLFATYTVRELAARSDHWLNGQGRLIQPMILRPDSEGYEPIDWPAALELVARTLREHGDERALFYSSGRSSNEAAFLLQLLARRLGSNDLAHCSNLCHEGSTAALRELLGVERGTAGVDDLEAAQAVFCCGHNPGSNHPRMLASLRRARERGAKVVAVNPLRESGLARVQGLLAPKEWRGPGAPLCDL
;
A
#
# COMPACT_ATOMS: atom_id res chain seq x y z
N MET A 1 -24.23 4.16 -11.21
CA MET A 1 -23.69 3.49 -10.01
C MET A 1 -24.26 4.22 -8.80
N ALA A 2 -25.16 3.61 -8.04
CA ALA A 2 -25.66 4.22 -6.81
C ALA A 2 -24.52 4.17 -5.79
N VAL A 3 -24.13 5.33 -5.24
CA VAL A 3 -23.13 5.40 -4.18
C VAL A 3 -23.89 5.36 -2.86
N ASP A 4 -23.68 4.29 -2.10
CA ASP A 4 -24.30 4.15 -0.78
C ASP A 4 -23.85 5.26 0.17
N ARG A 5 -24.68 5.55 1.18
CA ARG A 5 -24.27 6.49 2.23
C ARG A 5 -23.03 5.95 2.96
N PRO A 6 -21.98 6.78 3.15
CA PRO A 6 -20.78 6.33 3.84
C PRO A 6 -21.11 5.95 5.29
N PRO A 7 -20.42 4.95 5.85
CA PRO A 7 -20.62 4.54 7.23
C PRO A 7 -20.31 5.68 8.21
N ALA A 8 -20.97 5.70 9.36
CA ALA A 8 -20.83 6.78 10.35
C ALA A 8 -19.48 6.78 11.11
N GLY A 9 -18.59 5.81 10.85
CA GLY A 9 -17.28 5.70 11.47
C GLY A 9 -16.43 4.60 10.84
N ALA A 10 -15.17 4.50 11.27
CA ALA A 10 -14.20 3.49 10.80
C ALA A 10 -13.65 2.63 11.96
N GLY A 11 -13.18 1.43 11.64
CA GLY A 11 -12.54 0.50 12.58
C GLY A 11 -13.49 -0.49 13.27
N GLY A 12 -13.10 -0.97 14.45
CA GLY A 12 -13.90 -1.86 15.29
C GLY A 12 -14.13 -3.27 14.73
N LEU A 13 -15.11 -3.99 15.30
CA LEU A 13 -15.46 -5.37 14.89
C LEU A 13 -15.71 -5.55 13.39
N PRO A 14 -16.38 -4.64 12.66
CA PRO A 14 -16.58 -4.82 11.23
C PRO A 14 -15.26 -4.89 10.45
N ALA A 15 -14.32 -3.97 10.72
CA ALA A 15 -13.01 -3.97 10.09
C ALA A 15 -12.21 -5.25 10.44
N LEU A 16 -12.27 -5.69 11.71
CA LEU A 16 -11.64 -6.95 12.15
C LEU A 16 -12.28 -8.18 11.49
N ALA A 17 -13.60 -8.20 11.33
CA ALA A 17 -14.32 -9.30 10.71
C ALA A 17 -13.96 -9.42 9.22
N VAL A 18 -13.89 -8.30 8.49
CA VAL A 18 -13.43 -8.29 7.09
C VAL A 18 -12.00 -8.80 6.98
N ALA A 19 -11.11 -8.29 7.83
CA ALA A 19 -9.72 -8.71 7.94
C ALA A 19 -9.57 -10.22 8.17
N VAL A 20 -10.25 -10.77 9.17
CA VAL A 20 -10.22 -12.19 9.50
C VAL A 20 -10.83 -13.01 8.37
N ASN A 21 -12.00 -12.61 7.84
CA ASN A 21 -12.69 -13.34 6.78
C ASN A 21 -11.85 -13.41 5.49
N GLU A 22 -11.25 -12.29 5.06
CA GLU A 22 -10.34 -12.27 3.91
C GLU A 22 -9.14 -13.19 4.12
N THR A 23 -8.55 -13.14 5.32
CA THR A 23 -7.41 -13.99 5.69
C THR A 23 -7.76 -15.47 5.63
N LEU A 24 -8.88 -15.85 6.25
CA LEU A 24 -9.35 -17.24 6.27
C LEU A 24 -9.71 -17.74 4.88
N ARG A 25 -10.41 -16.93 4.09
CA ARG A 25 -10.86 -17.28 2.74
C ARG A 25 -9.71 -17.46 1.76
N LYS A 26 -8.68 -16.60 1.84
CA LYS A 26 -7.58 -16.62 0.88
C LYS A 26 -6.42 -17.51 1.32
N ILE A 27 -6.03 -17.48 2.59
CA ILE A 27 -4.81 -18.16 3.07
C ILE A 27 -5.10 -19.34 4.01
N GLY A 28 -6.28 -19.36 4.65
CA GLY A 28 -6.65 -20.37 5.63
C GLY A 28 -6.14 -20.06 7.04
N ALA A 29 -6.74 -20.73 8.04
CA ALA A 29 -6.59 -20.39 9.46
C ALA A 29 -5.15 -20.45 9.99
N ARG A 30 -4.43 -21.56 9.74
CA ARG A 30 -3.09 -21.79 10.30
C ARG A 30 -2.06 -20.78 9.79
N ARG A 31 -1.99 -20.59 8.47
CA ARG A 31 -1.05 -19.66 7.84
C ARG A 31 -1.48 -18.21 8.05
N GLY A 32 -2.78 -17.94 8.03
CA GLY A 32 -3.36 -16.64 8.36
C GLY A 32 -2.99 -16.16 9.75
N LEU A 33 -3.19 -16.98 10.78
CA LEU A 33 -2.83 -16.62 12.16
C LEU A 33 -1.34 -16.34 12.32
N ARG A 34 -0.48 -17.11 11.64
CA ARG A 34 0.96 -16.87 11.64
C ARG A 34 1.30 -15.49 11.04
N LEU A 35 0.76 -15.19 9.88
CA LEU A 35 0.99 -13.91 9.19
C LEU A 35 0.50 -12.72 10.01
N LEU A 36 -0.70 -12.81 10.60
CA LEU A 36 -1.25 -11.75 11.44
C LEU A 36 -0.40 -11.48 12.70
N ARG A 37 0.27 -12.52 13.23
CA ARG A 37 1.19 -12.40 14.37
C ARG A 37 2.59 -11.89 14.00
N GLN A 38 2.95 -11.88 12.73
CA GLN A 38 4.25 -11.42 12.24
C GLN A 38 4.17 -10.05 11.58
N ALA A 39 3.03 -9.67 11.01
CA ALA A 39 2.86 -8.38 10.38
C ALA A 39 3.04 -7.24 11.40
N ASN A 40 3.85 -6.25 11.04
CA ASN A 40 4.10 -5.02 11.81
C ASN A 40 4.60 -5.31 13.24
N GLN A 41 5.45 -6.33 13.39
CA GLN A 41 6.12 -6.66 14.65
C GLN A 41 7.64 -6.48 14.47
N VAL A 42 8.36 -6.25 15.57
CA VAL A 42 9.82 -5.98 15.57
C VAL A 42 10.63 -7.07 14.86
N GLU A 43 10.37 -8.35 15.17
CA GLU A 43 10.99 -9.50 14.51
C GLU A 43 10.13 -10.06 13.36
N GLY A 44 9.23 -9.24 12.86
CA GLY A 44 8.20 -9.57 11.89
C GLY A 44 8.56 -9.12 10.48
N PHE A 45 7.52 -8.68 9.76
CA PHE A 45 7.68 -8.00 8.47
C PHE A 45 6.75 -6.79 8.39
N ASP A 46 7.15 -5.78 7.65
CA ASP A 46 6.33 -4.60 7.43
C ASP A 46 5.22 -4.88 6.43
N CYS A 47 3.99 -4.54 6.81
CA CYS A 47 2.85 -4.63 5.94
C CYS A 47 3.04 -3.69 4.75
N PRO A 48 2.94 -4.19 3.50
CA PRO A 48 3.23 -3.35 2.36
C PRO A 48 2.04 -2.43 2.01
N GLY A 49 0.91 -2.51 2.73
CA GLY A 49 -0.35 -1.87 2.35
C GLY A 49 -0.37 -0.33 2.37
N CYS A 50 0.49 0.32 3.15
CA CYS A 50 0.58 1.79 3.20
C CYS A 50 1.95 2.24 3.73
N ALA A 51 2.28 3.53 3.61
CA ALA A 51 3.55 4.10 4.08
C ALA A 51 3.50 4.64 5.52
N TRP A 52 2.52 4.22 6.34
CA TRP A 52 2.44 4.69 7.72
C TRP A 52 3.62 4.14 8.55
N PRO A 53 4.41 5.00 9.23
CA PRO A 53 5.58 4.57 9.99
C PRO A 53 5.23 3.64 11.15
N GLU A 54 6.18 2.76 11.48
CA GLU A 54 6.12 1.94 12.68
C GLU A 54 6.62 2.73 13.90
N PRO A 55 5.87 2.76 15.02
CA PRO A 55 6.40 3.25 16.28
C PRO A 55 7.52 2.31 16.79
N ALA A 56 8.40 2.83 17.65
CA ALA A 56 9.51 2.03 18.21
C ALA A 56 9.05 0.76 18.93
N THR A 57 7.82 0.75 19.48
CA THR A 57 7.19 -0.43 20.06
C THR A 57 5.81 -0.64 19.42
N PRO A 58 5.51 -1.84 18.86
CA PRO A 58 4.21 -2.14 18.29
C PRO A 58 3.09 -1.92 19.34
N PRO A 59 2.02 -1.19 19.00
CA PRO A 59 0.97 -0.84 19.95
C PRO A 59 0.10 -2.05 20.34
N SER A 60 0.17 -3.14 19.57
CA SER A 60 -0.50 -4.40 19.88
C SER A 60 0.10 -5.58 19.09
N ARG A 61 -0.23 -6.81 19.51
CA ARG A 61 0.08 -8.04 18.77
C ARG A 61 -0.72 -8.21 17.46
N LEU A 62 -1.64 -7.30 17.18
CA LEU A 62 -2.47 -7.26 15.97
C LEU A 62 -2.43 -5.84 15.41
N ALA A 63 -1.24 -5.38 15.02
CA ALA A 63 -1.01 -4.04 14.48
C ALA A 63 -1.38 -3.94 12.99
N VAL A 64 -2.53 -4.49 12.60
CA VAL A 64 -2.95 -4.64 11.19
C VAL A 64 -4.23 -3.88 10.90
N CYS A 65 -4.40 -3.43 9.65
CA CYS A 65 -5.63 -2.81 9.15
C CYS A 65 -6.21 -3.62 7.98
N GLU A 66 -7.46 -3.33 7.60
CA GLU A 66 -8.15 -4.00 6.49
C GLU A 66 -7.35 -3.93 5.17
N SER A 67 -6.93 -2.73 4.76
CA SER A 67 -6.14 -2.52 3.54
C SER A 67 -4.82 -3.29 3.59
N GLY A 68 -4.16 -3.29 4.75
CA GLY A 68 -2.90 -3.99 4.95
C GLY A 68 -3.07 -5.51 4.85
N ILE A 69 -4.13 -6.05 5.43
CA ILE A 69 -4.44 -7.48 5.35
C ILE A 69 -4.76 -7.88 3.92
N ARG A 70 -5.55 -7.10 3.18
CA ARG A 70 -5.82 -7.36 1.75
C ARG A 70 -4.53 -7.46 0.94
N ALA A 71 -3.61 -6.52 1.12
CA ALA A 71 -2.32 -6.55 0.45
C ALA A 71 -1.49 -7.80 0.83
N ILE A 72 -1.44 -8.15 2.12
CA ILE A 72 -0.72 -9.34 2.59
C ILE A 72 -1.35 -10.62 2.00
N VAL A 73 -2.68 -10.73 2.02
CA VAL A 73 -3.36 -11.96 1.63
C VAL A 73 -3.35 -12.20 0.12
N ASP A 74 -3.29 -11.13 -0.67
CA ASP A 74 -3.14 -11.21 -2.12
C ASP A 74 -1.74 -11.66 -2.53
N GLU A 75 -0.70 -11.17 -1.83
CA GLU A 75 0.69 -11.57 -2.07
C GLU A 75 1.01 -12.98 -1.58
N GLN A 76 0.45 -13.36 -0.42
CA GLN A 76 0.76 -14.62 0.26
C GLN A 76 -0.27 -15.72 -0.02
N GLY A 77 -1.38 -15.41 -0.71
CA GLY A 77 -2.43 -16.36 -1.10
C GLY A 77 -1.87 -17.56 -1.88
N PRO A 78 -2.59 -18.68 -1.98
CA PRO A 78 -2.14 -19.91 -2.67
C PRO A 78 -2.46 -19.89 -4.17
N ARG A 79 -3.39 -19.04 -4.63
CA ARG A 79 -3.74 -18.94 -6.05
C ARG A 79 -2.55 -18.43 -6.86
N ARG A 80 -2.38 -18.98 -8.06
CA ARG A 80 -1.30 -18.64 -9.00
C ARG A 80 -1.90 -18.35 -10.37
N ALA A 81 -1.52 -17.20 -10.95
CA ALA A 81 -1.73 -16.93 -12.35
C ALA A 81 -0.59 -17.57 -13.13
N GLY A 82 -0.86 -18.72 -13.74
CA GLY A 82 0.11 -19.52 -14.53
C GLY A 82 -0.22 -19.57 -16.02
N PRO A 83 0.52 -20.36 -16.81
CA PRO A 83 0.39 -20.38 -18.27
C PRO A 83 -1.03 -20.72 -18.74
N ASN A 84 -1.74 -21.59 -18.01
CA ASN A 84 -3.11 -21.97 -18.35
C ASN A 84 -4.07 -20.76 -18.39
N LEU A 85 -3.90 -19.76 -17.52
CA LEU A 85 -4.70 -18.54 -17.53
C LEU A 85 -4.47 -17.77 -18.83
N PHE A 86 -3.21 -17.60 -19.21
CA PHE A 86 -2.81 -16.81 -20.38
C PHE A 86 -3.02 -17.54 -21.71
N ALA A 87 -3.10 -18.86 -21.69
CA ALA A 87 -3.55 -19.67 -22.83
C ALA A 87 -5.07 -19.60 -23.03
N THR A 88 -5.83 -19.22 -21.99
CA THR A 88 -7.30 -19.15 -22.04
C THR A 88 -7.81 -17.79 -22.51
N TYR A 89 -7.10 -16.71 -22.20
CA TYR A 89 -7.54 -15.35 -22.47
C TYR A 89 -6.55 -14.57 -23.32
N THR A 90 -7.06 -13.86 -24.31
CA THR A 90 -6.32 -12.84 -25.05
C THR A 90 -6.01 -11.63 -24.16
N VAL A 91 -5.04 -10.82 -24.57
CA VAL A 91 -4.71 -9.54 -23.91
C VAL A 91 -5.93 -8.62 -23.84
N ARG A 92 -6.71 -8.56 -24.92
CA ARG A 92 -7.94 -7.75 -24.99
C ARG A 92 -8.99 -8.22 -23.99
N GLU A 93 -9.18 -9.53 -23.86
CA GLU A 93 -10.13 -10.09 -22.89
C GLU A 93 -9.68 -9.84 -21.47
N LEU A 94 -8.38 -9.99 -21.17
CA LEU A 94 -7.82 -9.65 -19.85
C LEU A 94 -8.00 -8.17 -19.53
N ALA A 95 -7.74 -7.27 -20.48
CA ALA A 95 -7.92 -5.83 -20.33
C ALA A 95 -9.38 -5.41 -20.08
N ALA A 96 -10.35 -6.22 -20.50
CA ALA A 96 -11.78 -5.99 -20.25
C ALA A 96 -12.25 -6.52 -18.88
N ARG A 97 -11.41 -7.24 -18.13
CA ARG A 97 -11.74 -7.73 -16.79
C ARG A 97 -11.54 -6.62 -15.75
N SER A 98 -12.30 -6.70 -14.66
CA SER A 98 -12.09 -5.79 -13.54
C SER A 98 -10.81 -6.12 -12.78
N ASP A 99 -10.20 -5.11 -12.16
CA ASP A 99 -9.02 -5.27 -11.29
C ASP A 99 -9.27 -6.31 -10.18
N HIS A 100 -10.49 -6.34 -9.64
CA HIS A 100 -10.89 -7.34 -8.64
C HIS A 100 -10.82 -8.77 -9.19
N TRP A 101 -11.29 -8.98 -10.42
CA TRP A 101 -11.21 -10.29 -11.06
C TRP A 101 -9.76 -10.66 -11.38
N LEU A 102 -8.97 -9.72 -11.91
CA LEU A 102 -7.56 -9.91 -12.25
C LEU A 102 -6.73 -10.28 -11.02
N ASN A 103 -6.87 -9.52 -9.93
CA ASN A 103 -6.25 -9.82 -8.64
C ASN A 103 -6.69 -11.19 -8.09
N GLY A 104 -7.95 -11.57 -8.33
CA GLY A 104 -8.52 -12.86 -7.95
C GLY A 104 -7.89 -14.08 -8.64
N GLN A 105 -7.16 -13.90 -9.74
CA GLN A 105 -6.42 -14.97 -10.44
C GLN A 105 -5.14 -15.38 -9.69
N GLY A 106 -4.68 -14.54 -8.77
CA GLY A 106 -3.53 -14.80 -7.90
C GLY A 106 -2.19 -14.36 -8.51
N ARG A 107 -1.12 -14.65 -7.79
CA ARG A 107 0.23 -14.15 -8.12
C ARG A 107 0.76 -14.78 -9.42
N LEU A 108 1.31 -13.96 -10.31
CA LEU A 108 2.06 -14.41 -11.48
C LEU A 108 3.32 -15.20 -11.04
N ILE A 109 3.53 -16.39 -11.60
CA ILE A 109 4.60 -17.31 -11.16
C ILE A 109 5.72 -17.54 -12.15
N GLN A 110 5.58 -17.04 -13.36
CA GLN A 110 6.57 -17.23 -14.42
C GLN A 110 6.58 -16.00 -15.32
N PRO A 111 7.71 -15.70 -15.98
CA PRO A 111 7.75 -14.68 -17.01
C PRO A 111 6.81 -15.05 -18.18
N MET A 112 6.21 -14.01 -18.75
CA MET A 112 5.33 -14.11 -19.91
C MET A 112 5.81 -13.12 -20.96
N ILE A 113 5.67 -13.47 -22.24
CA ILE A 113 6.02 -12.62 -23.37
C ILE A 113 4.80 -12.40 -24.27
N LEU A 114 4.60 -11.17 -24.71
CA LEU A 114 3.68 -10.85 -25.80
C LEU A 114 4.55 -10.61 -27.04
N ARG A 115 4.46 -11.49 -28.03
CA ARG A 115 5.20 -11.34 -29.30
C ARG A 115 4.53 -10.29 -30.19
N PRO A 116 5.27 -9.67 -31.12
CA PRO A 116 4.67 -8.84 -32.17
C PRO A 116 3.53 -9.59 -32.86
N ASP A 117 2.44 -8.87 -33.12
CA ASP A 117 1.22 -9.36 -33.79
C ASP A 117 0.48 -10.50 -33.07
N SER A 118 0.88 -10.89 -31.85
CA SER A 118 0.14 -11.86 -31.03
C SER A 118 -1.01 -11.21 -30.26
N GLU A 119 -2.11 -11.94 -30.13
CA GLU A 119 -3.25 -11.54 -29.30
C GLU A 119 -3.15 -12.06 -27.85
N GLY A 120 -2.16 -12.92 -27.54
CA GLY A 120 -2.04 -13.61 -26.25
C GLY A 120 -0.61 -13.71 -25.73
N TYR A 121 -0.49 -13.87 -24.41
CA TYR A 121 0.80 -14.05 -23.74
C TYR A 121 1.27 -15.51 -23.82
N GLU A 122 2.57 -15.71 -24.08
CA GLU A 122 3.24 -17.00 -24.07
C GLU A 122 4.20 -17.11 -22.87
N PRO A 123 4.38 -18.30 -22.27
CA PRO A 123 5.42 -18.50 -21.26
C PRO A 123 6.82 -18.32 -21.86
N ILE A 124 7.72 -17.72 -21.08
CA ILE A 124 9.15 -17.65 -21.39
C ILE A 124 9.95 -17.96 -20.12
N ASP A 125 11.09 -18.62 -20.24
CA ASP A 125 11.94 -18.90 -19.07
C ASP A 125 12.70 -17.65 -18.62
N TRP A 126 13.22 -17.68 -17.38
CA TRP A 126 13.95 -16.57 -16.81
C TRP A 126 15.22 -16.18 -17.60
N PRO A 127 16.09 -17.13 -18.02
CA PRO A 127 17.26 -16.79 -18.82
C PRO A 127 16.92 -16.09 -20.14
N ALA A 128 15.94 -16.59 -20.89
CA ALA A 128 15.53 -15.99 -22.16
C ALA A 128 14.84 -14.63 -21.97
N ALA A 129 14.05 -14.47 -20.90
CA ALA A 129 13.46 -13.17 -20.55
C ALA A 129 14.53 -12.12 -20.23
N LEU A 130 15.53 -12.49 -19.42
CA LEU A 130 16.63 -11.59 -19.06
C LEU A 130 17.52 -11.27 -20.28
N GLU A 131 17.82 -12.25 -21.13
CA GLU A 131 18.57 -12.01 -22.36
C GLU A 131 17.81 -11.11 -23.34
N LEU A 132 16.49 -11.28 -23.46
CA LEU A 132 15.64 -10.39 -24.24
C LEU A 132 15.75 -8.95 -23.74
N VAL A 133 15.55 -8.71 -22.43
CA VAL A 133 15.66 -7.38 -21.84
C VAL A 133 17.06 -6.79 -22.05
N ALA A 134 18.10 -7.58 -21.79
CA ALA A 134 19.49 -7.13 -21.92
C ALA A 134 19.85 -6.79 -23.37
N ARG A 135 19.40 -7.60 -24.34
CA ARG A 135 19.59 -7.33 -25.77
C ARG A 135 18.87 -6.04 -26.19
N THR A 136 17.60 -5.88 -25.83
CA THR A 136 16.81 -4.69 -26.15
C THR A 136 17.47 -3.41 -25.61
N LEU A 137 17.97 -3.44 -24.37
CA LEU A 137 18.68 -2.30 -23.78
C LEU A 137 19.99 -1.98 -24.51
N ARG A 138 20.74 -3.00 -24.98
CA ARG A 138 21.97 -2.80 -25.77
C ARG A 138 21.68 -2.24 -27.17
N GLU A 139 20.59 -2.67 -27.80
CA GLU A 139 20.24 -2.26 -29.17
C GLU A 139 19.71 -0.83 -29.25
N HIS A 140 18.91 -0.39 -28.28
CA HIS A 140 18.27 0.92 -28.32
C HIS A 140 19.01 2.04 -27.59
N GLY A 141 20.01 1.70 -26.77
CA GLY A 141 20.76 2.67 -25.98
C GLY A 141 19.97 3.24 -24.80
N ASP A 142 20.64 4.09 -24.03
CA ASP A 142 20.15 4.73 -22.81
C ASP A 142 19.16 5.86 -23.04
N GLU A 143 19.32 6.65 -24.10
CA GLU A 143 18.44 7.79 -24.42
C GLU A 143 16.97 7.38 -24.66
N ARG A 144 16.71 6.09 -24.91
CA ARG A 144 15.36 5.54 -25.15
C ARG A 144 14.85 4.68 -24.01
N ALA A 145 15.50 4.69 -22.85
CA ALA A 145 15.15 3.88 -21.70
C ALA A 145 14.77 4.75 -20.49
N LEU A 146 13.55 4.54 -19.99
CA LEU A 146 13.05 5.06 -18.71
C LEU A 146 13.09 3.95 -17.66
N PHE A 147 13.65 4.23 -16.48
CA PHE A 147 13.68 3.30 -15.36
C PHE A 147 12.76 3.81 -14.25
N TYR A 148 11.66 3.09 -14.01
CA TYR A 148 10.67 3.47 -13.01
C TYR A 148 10.82 2.63 -11.73
N SER A 149 11.14 3.27 -10.60
CA SER A 149 11.23 2.61 -9.30
C SER A 149 9.91 2.66 -8.53
N SER A 150 9.56 1.53 -7.91
CA SER A 150 8.36 1.41 -7.07
C SER A 150 8.69 1.72 -5.61
N GLY A 151 7.91 2.59 -4.96
CA GLY A 151 7.99 2.82 -3.51
C GLY A 151 7.55 1.64 -2.65
N ARG A 152 7.07 0.56 -3.28
CA ARG A 152 6.79 -0.74 -2.63
C ARG A 152 7.98 -1.69 -2.64
N SER A 153 9.01 -1.38 -3.43
CA SER A 153 10.26 -2.14 -3.47
C SER A 153 11.19 -1.69 -2.34
N SER A 154 12.17 -2.54 -2.01
CA SER A 154 13.14 -2.19 -0.98
C SER A 154 14.14 -1.13 -1.46
N ASN A 155 14.81 -0.47 -0.51
CA ASN A 155 15.85 0.51 -0.83
C ASN A 155 17.02 -0.14 -1.60
N GLU A 156 17.33 -1.40 -1.33
CA GLU A 156 18.37 -2.17 -2.03
C GLU A 156 17.98 -2.42 -3.49
N ALA A 157 16.72 -2.80 -3.76
CA ALA A 157 16.24 -3.00 -5.11
C ALA A 157 16.25 -1.67 -5.91
N ALA A 158 15.81 -0.57 -5.29
CA ALA A 158 15.89 0.76 -5.88
C ALA A 158 17.35 1.19 -6.14
N PHE A 159 18.26 0.89 -5.21
CA PHE A 159 19.69 1.14 -5.36
C PHE A 159 20.30 0.36 -6.53
N LEU A 160 19.94 -0.92 -6.70
CA LEU A 160 20.41 -1.73 -7.82
C LEU A 160 19.85 -1.23 -9.16
N LEU A 161 18.57 -0.85 -9.20
CA LEU A 161 17.94 -0.32 -10.41
C LEU A 161 18.60 0.99 -10.87
N GLN A 162 18.83 1.94 -9.95
CA GLN A 162 19.50 3.18 -10.32
C GLN A 162 20.94 2.96 -10.77
N LEU A 163 21.64 1.99 -10.17
CA LEU A 163 23.02 1.68 -10.54
C LEU A 163 23.08 1.10 -11.96
N LEU A 164 22.13 0.21 -12.29
CA LEU A 164 21.98 -0.33 -13.64
C LEU A 164 21.71 0.78 -14.65
N ALA A 165 20.73 1.64 -14.40
CA ALA A 165 20.37 2.75 -15.29
C ALA A 165 21.58 3.67 -15.56
N ARG A 166 22.27 4.09 -14.49
CA ARG A 166 23.46 4.95 -14.59
C ARG A 166 24.64 4.24 -15.27
N ARG A 167 24.76 2.91 -15.13
CA ARG A 167 25.76 2.14 -15.88
C ARG A 167 25.46 2.00 -17.36
N LEU A 168 24.19 2.09 -17.74
CA LEU A 168 23.79 2.15 -19.14
C LEU A 168 23.97 3.55 -19.73
N GLY A 169 24.12 4.58 -18.89
CA GLY A 169 24.29 5.98 -19.31
C GLY A 169 23.07 6.87 -19.04
N SER A 170 21.96 6.28 -18.59
CA SER A 170 20.71 7.00 -18.34
C SER A 170 20.65 7.61 -16.94
N ASN A 171 20.10 8.83 -16.85
CA ASN A 171 19.63 9.45 -15.62
C ASN A 171 18.09 9.56 -15.56
N ASP A 172 17.39 8.93 -16.50
CA ASP A 172 15.92 8.94 -16.54
C ASP A 172 15.34 7.93 -15.53
N LEU A 173 15.23 8.40 -14.29
CA LEU A 173 14.95 7.61 -13.08
C LEU A 173 13.66 8.09 -12.41
N ALA A 174 12.52 7.87 -13.06
CA ALA A 174 11.23 8.17 -12.45
C ALA A 174 10.93 7.24 -11.26
N HIS A 175 10.12 7.71 -10.33
CA HIS A 175 9.63 6.93 -9.20
C HIS A 175 8.21 7.34 -8.82
N CYS A 176 7.51 6.49 -8.06
CA CYS A 176 6.10 6.71 -7.74
C CYS A 176 5.82 8.03 -6.99
N SER A 177 6.76 8.51 -6.18
CA SER A 177 6.61 9.79 -5.48
C SER A 177 6.71 11.02 -6.40
N ASN A 178 7.19 10.92 -7.65
CA ASN A 178 7.10 12.06 -8.58
C ASN A 178 5.64 12.45 -8.88
N LEU A 179 4.70 11.50 -8.82
CA LEU A 179 3.28 11.80 -9.01
C LEU A 179 2.61 12.32 -7.74
N CYS A 180 3.02 11.83 -6.56
CA CYS A 180 2.29 12.09 -5.30
C CYS A 180 2.95 13.13 -4.38
N HIS A 181 4.26 13.32 -4.46
CA HIS A 181 5.04 14.07 -3.48
C HIS A 181 5.95 15.16 -4.08
N GLU A 182 6.08 15.26 -5.41
CA GLU A 182 6.93 16.27 -6.07
C GLU A 182 6.63 17.69 -5.59
N GLY A 183 5.35 18.07 -5.56
CA GLY A 183 4.92 19.39 -5.10
C GLY A 183 5.27 19.64 -3.63
N SER A 184 5.10 18.63 -2.76
CA SER A 184 5.49 18.75 -1.34
C SER A 184 7.00 18.82 -1.15
N THR A 185 7.77 18.08 -1.94
CA THR A 185 9.24 18.08 -1.91
C THR A 185 9.79 19.43 -2.33
N ALA A 186 9.26 20.02 -3.42
CA ALA A 186 9.64 21.35 -3.86
C ALA A 186 9.38 22.41 -2.78
N ALA A 187 8.17 22.44 -2.21
CA ALA A 187 7.80 23.40 -1.18
C ALA A 187 8.63 23.26 0.11
N LEU A 188 8.86 22.03 0.59
CA LEU A 188 9.67 21.79 1.79
C LEU A 188 11.14 22.13 1.58
N ARG A 189 11.68 21.86 0.38
CA ARG A 189 13.07 22.22 0.05
C ARG A 189 13.24 23.74 0.08
N GLU A 190 12.31 24.48 -0.48
CA GLU A 190 12.33 25.95 -0.50
C GLU A 190 12.19 26.54 0.92
N LEU A 191 11.26 26.05 1.73
CA LEU A 191 10.94 26.62 3.03
C LEU A 191 11.88 26.17 4.16
N LEU A 192 12.31 24.90 4.14
CA LEU A 192 12.98 24.25 5.27
C LEU A 192 14.31 23.59 4.89
N GLY A 193 14.69 23.57 3.61
CA GLY A 193 15.92 22.90 3.15
C GLY A 193 15.87 21.37 3.25
N VAL A 194 14.68 20.78 3.41
CA VAL A 194 14.48 19.34 3.52
C VAL A 194 13.44 18.84 2.52
N GLU A 195 13.52 17.56 2.17
CA GLU A 195 12.71 16.97 1.08
C GLU A 195 11.75 15.88 1.56
N ARG A 196 11.62 15.75 2.88
CA ARG A 196 10.91 14.67 3.56
C ARG A 196 10.15 15.19 4.78
N GLY A 197 9.30 14.35 5.34
CA GLY A 197 8.59 14.64 6.60
C GLY A 197 9.55 15.06 7.71
N THR A 198 9.13 16.05 8.49
CA THR A 198 9.93 16.69 9.55
C THR A 198 9.55 16.26 10.97
N ALA A 199 8.52 15.42 11.09
CA ALA A 199 7.96 14.99 12.37
C ALA A 199 7.76 13.46 12.37
N GLY A 200 7.93 12.86 13.54
CA GLY A 200 7.66 11.46 13.80
C GLY A 200 6.24 11.20 14.32
N VAL A 201 5.95 9.92 14.58
CA VAL A 201 4.68 9.50 15.21
C VAL A 201 4.55 10.06 16.62
N ASP A 202 5.65 10.10 17.38
CA ASP A 202 5.66 10.60 18.75
C ASP A 202 5.36 12.10 18.80
N ASP A 203 5.84 12.87 17.81
CA ASP A 203 5.52 14.30 17.67
C ASP A 203 4.03 14.51 17.39
N LEU A 204 3.45 13.71 16.49
CA LEU A 204 2.02 13.74 16.19
C LEU A 204 1.19 13.43 17.43
N GLU A 205 1.59 12.43 18.22
CA GLU A 205 0.91 12.02 19.44
C GLU A 205 1.09 13.02 20.59
N ALA A 206 2.14 13.86 20.51
CA ALA A 206 2.42 14.96 21.43
C ALA A 206 1.79 16.30 21.06
N ALA A 207 1.29 16.44 19.84
CA ALA A 207 0.67 17.67 19.37
C ALA A 207 -0.58 18.04 20.20
N GLN A 208 -0.75 19.35 20.46
CA GLN A 208 -1.96 19.90 21.08
C GLN A 208 -3.05 20.22 20.03
N ALA A 209 -2.65 20.34 18.76
CA ALA A 209 -3.55 20.52 17.63
C ALA A 209 -2.99 19.81 16.39
N VAL A 210 -3.86 19.15 15.64
CA VAL A 210 -3.54 18.43 14.40
C VAL A 210 -4.47 18.90 13.30
N PHE A 211 -3.90 19.36 12.18
CA PHE A 211 -4.64 19.78 10.99
C PHE A 211 -4.46 18.74 9.89
N CYS A 212 -5.52 18.00 9.58
CA CYS A 212 -5.58 17.01 8.50
C CYS A 212 -6.12 17.69 7.22
N CYS A 213 -5.23 18.19 6.37
CA CYS A 213 -5.58 18.90 5.14
C CYS A 213 -5.41 18.02 3.90
N GLY A 214 -6.45 17.87 3.09
CA GLY A 214 -6.40 17.06 1.86
C GLY A 214 -6.07 15.58 2.09
N HIS A 215 -6.38 15.06 3.29
CA HIS A 215 -5.96 13.72 3.72
C HIS A 215 -7.11 12.88 4.27
N ASN A 216 -7.22 11.64 3.79
CA ASN A 216 -8.14 10.62 4.30
C ASN A 216 -7.38 9.48 5.01
N PRO A 217 -7.05 9.60 6.31
CA PRO A 217 -6.36 8.54 7.03
C PRO A 217 -7.23 7.28 7.19
N GLY A 218 -8.56 7.38 7.09
CA GLY A 218 -9.44 6.21 7.20
C GLY A 218 -9.19 5.16 6.13
N SER A 219 -8.86 5.59 4.91
CA SER A 219 -8.61 4.71 3.77
C SER A 219 -7.12 4.58 3.46
N ASN A 220 -6.37 5.67 3.54
CA ASN A 220 -4.99 5.72 3.03
C ASN A 220 -3.97 5.35 4.11
N HIS A 221 -4.20 5.71 5.37
CA HIS A 221 -3.33 5.40 6.50
C HIS A 221 -4.13 4.94 7.73
N PRO A 222 -4.87 3.81 7.68
CA PRO A 222 -5.82 3.47 8.75
C PRO A 222 -5.19 3.33 10.15
N ARG A 223 -3.88 3.01 10.19
CA ARG A 223 -3.11 2.92 11.43
C ARG A 223 -2.86 4.29 12.09
N MET A 224 -2.84 5.37 11.30
CA MET A 224 -2.77 6.76 11.80
C MET A 224 -3.94 7.10 12.72
N LEU A 225 -5.12 6.50 12.50
CA LEU A 225 -6.30 6.75 13.34
C LEU A 225 -6.04 6.43 14.81
N ALA A 226 -5.20 5.44 15.11
CA ALA A 226 -4.81 5.12 16.48
C ALA A 226 -3.93 6.21 17.11
N SER A 227 -2.99 6.78 16.34
CA SER A 227 -2.15 7.91 16.78
C SER A 227 -2.96 9.18 16.98
N LEU A 228 -3.86 9.51 16.03
CA LEU A 228 -4.78 10.64 16.20
C LEU A 228 -5.66 10.48 17.44
N ARG A 229 -6.13 9.26 17.72
CA ARG A 229 -6.90 8.99 18.93
C ARG A 229 -6.06 9.18 20.20
N ARG A 230 -4.80 8.73 20.23
CA ARG A 230 -3.90 8.96 21.37
C ARG A 230 -3.65 10.45 21.62
N ALA A 231 -3.45 11.24 20.56
CA ALA A 231 -3.36 12.70 20.67
C ALA A 231 -4.65 13.30 21.28
N ARG A 232 -5.83 12.86 20.80
CA ARG A 232 -7.14 13.27 21.31
C ARG A 232 -7.38 12.91 22.77
N GLU A 233 -7.00 11.69 23.18
CA GLU A 233 -7.08 11.23 24.58
C GLU A 233 -6.24 12.10 25.53
N ARG A 234 -5.20 12.75 25.02
CA ARG A 234 -4.39 13.75 25.74
C ARG A 234 -4.93 15.18 25.67
N GLY A 235 -6.07 15.40 25.02
CA GLY A 235 -6.72 16.70 24.89
C GLY A 235 -6.39 17.47 23.61
N ALA A 236 -5.72 16.85 22.63
CA ALA A 236 -5.44 17.51 21.36
C ALA A 236 -6.72 17.86 20.59
N LYS A 237 -6.66 18.91 19.79
CA LYS A 237 -7.69 19.25 18.80
C LYS A 237 -7.35 18.66 17.44
N VAL A 238 -8.32 18.09 16.74
CA VAL A 238 -8.12 17.58 15.37
C VAL A 238 -9.07 18.31 14.45
N VAL A 239 -8.54 18.91 13.39
CA VAL A 239 -9.28 19.69 12.39
C VAL A 239 -9.09 19.04 11.03
N ALA A 240 -10.18 18.78 10.30
CA ALA A 240 -10.15 18.20 8.97
C ALA A 240 -10.50 19.26 7.93
N VAL A 241 -9.58 19.52 7.01
CA VAL A 241 -9.78 20.45 5.89
C VAL A 241 -9.82 19.62 4.61
N ASN A 242 -11.01 19.10 4.30
CA ASN A 242 -11.26 18.25 3.14
C ASN A 242 -12.54 18.67 2.43
N PRO A 243 -12.63 18.49 1.09
CA PRO A 243 -13.87 18.73 0.35
C PRO A 243 -14.96 17.70 0.69
N LEU A 244 -14.59 16.55 1.26
CA LEU A 244 -15.49 15.47 1.65
C LEU A 244 -15.42 15.22 3.17
N ARG A 245 -16.55 14.84 3.75
CA ARG A 245 -16.62 14.37 5.15
C ARG A 245 -16.20 12.91 5.20
N GLU A 246 -15.02 12.66 5.74
CA GLU A 246 -14.44 11.32 5.80
C GLU A 246 -14.89 10.55 7.06
N SER A 247 -15.42 9.34 6.88
CA SER A 247 -15.89 8.48 7.99
C SER A 247 -14.81 8.23 9.04
N GLY A 248 -13.57 8.01 8.60
CA GLY A 248 -12.44 7.75 9.49
C GLY A 248 -11.98 8.97 10.29
N LEU A 249 -12.26 10.19 9.82
CA LEU A 249 -12.01 11.41 10.58
C LEU A 249 -13.23 11.81 11.44
N ALA A 250 -14.44 11.37 11.08
CA ALA A 250 -15.62 11.62 11.90
C ALA A 250 -15.58 10.83 13.21
N ARG A 251 -15.52 9.49 13.13
CA ARG A 251 -15.54 8.61 14.31
C ARG A 251 -14.65 7.39 14.12
N VAL A 252 -13.90 7.04 15.15
CA VAL A 252 -13.02 5.87 15.15
C VAL A 252 -13.36 4.93 16.28
N GLN A 253 -13.54 3.66 15.94
CA GLN A 253 -13.66 2.56 16.89
C GLN A 253 -12.29 1.91 17.09
N GLY A 254 -11.94 1.67 18.35
CA GLY A 254 -10.66 1.10 18.71
C GLY A 254 -10.53 -0.37 18.40
N LEU A 255 -9.30 -0.80 18.18
CA LEU A 255 -8.94 -2.23 18.11
C LEU A 255 -7.92 -2.63 19.18
N LEU A 256 -7.43 -1.69 20.00
CA LEU A 256 -6.36 -1.94 20.97
C LEU A 256 -6.82 -2.79 22.16
N ALA A 257 -8.03 -2.56 22.66
CA ALA A 257 -8.60 -3.34 23.76
C ALA A 257 -9.99 -3.89 23.39
N PRO A 258 -10.35 -5.12 23.84
CA PRO A 258 -11.66 -5.72 23.52
C PRO A 258 -12.87 -4.83 23.85
N LYS A 259 -12.76 -4.01 24.91
CA LYS A 259 -13.79 -3.04 25.31
C LYS A 259 -14.04 -1.94 24.27
N GLU A 260 -13.08 -1.69 23.38
CA GLU A 260 -13.16 -0.64 22.35
C GLU A 260 -13.69 -1.16 21.01
N TRP A 261 -13.81 -2.49 20.86
CA TRP A 261 -14.22 -3.13 19.61
C TRP A 261 -15.72 -2.92 19.31
N ARG A 262 -16.51 -2.54 20.33
CA ARG A 262 -17.95 -2.30 20.27
C ARG A 262 -18.29 -0.88 20.70
N GLY A 263 -19.44 -0.37 20.25
CA GLY A 263 -19.95 0.95 20.60
C GLY A 263 -19.79 1.98 19.48
N PRO A 264 -20.24 3.22 19.69
CA PRO A 264 -20.36 4.21 18.62
C PRO A 264 -19.02 4.78 18.14
N GLY A 265 -17.88 4.37 18.72
CA GLY A 265 -16.57 4.96 18.47
C GLY A 265 -16.42 6.35 19.08
N ALA A 266 -15.18 6.82 19.19
CA ALA A 266 -14.87 8.17 19.69
C ALA A 266 -14.92 9.19 18.53
N PRO A 267 -15.47 10.40 18.74
CA PRO A 267 -15.38 11.47 17.76
C PRO A 267 -13.92 11.91 17.64
N LEU A 268 -13.38 11.85 16.42
CA LEU A 268 -11.98 12.16 16.18
C LEU A 268 -11.79 13.64 15.83
N CYS A 269 -12.57 14.16 14.87
CA CYS A 269 -12.52 15.57 14.48
C CYS A 269 -13.35 16.47 15.40
N ASP A 270 -12.82 17.67 15.69
CA ASP A 270 -13.57 18.77 16.30
C ASP A 270 -14.26 19.64 15.24
N LEU A 271 -13.65 19.80 14.06
CA LEU A 271 -14.09 20.68 12.96
C LEU A 271 -13.88 20.00 11.60
#